data_AF-A0A954X1H9-F1
#
_entry.id   AF-A0A954X1H9-F1
#
_cell.length_a   1.000
_cell.length_b   1.000
_cell.length_c   1.000
_cell.angle_alpha   90.00
_cell.angle_beta   90.00
_cell.angle_gamma   90.00
#
_symmetry.space_group_name_H-M   'P 1'
#
loop_
_entity.id
_entity.type
_entity.pdbx_description
1 polymer ?
#
loop_
_entity_poly.entity_id
_entity_poly.type
_entity_poly.pdbx_seq_one_letter_code
_entity_poly.pdbx_strand_id
1 'polypeptide(L)'
;MSVAISTQTNPLVEIITSDVDEVRNRSLDSVCGNVELATLLEFADELDQFWRASENLYHRVRAMFFLSAIHRFHAPTRLTAQHAGLIPFESYSHLLERRFPEAIDTLLKKQSTTGPSDGLSSALALAYHELAFQTLADQVRRSVRTVRGNQWMFRIGHPADHPLRFRPELTQKNASGNYPILTEQTSVRMDFSHSGWSDIFFLGMDFPA
;
A
#
# COMPACT_ATOMS: atom_id res chain seq x y z
N MET A 1 30.82 10.67 33.38
CA MET A 1 30.64 9.60 32.39
C MET A 1 29.29 9.84 31.72
N SER A 2 29.31 10.60 30.62
CA SER A 2 28.11 10.85 29.83
C SER A 2 28.00 9.74 28.81
N VAL A 3 26.99 8.88 28.93
CA VAL A 3 26.69 7.87 27.91
C VAL A 3 26.20 8.64 26.69
N ALA A 4 27.03 8.67 25.64
CA ALA A 4 26.60 9.14 24.34
C ALA A 4 25.55 8.15 23.82
N ILE A 5 24.27 8.53 23.90
CA ILE A 5 23.21 7.87 23.15
C ILE A 5 23.51 8.18 21.69
N SER A 6 24.02 7.19 20.97
CA SER A 6 24.11 7.24 19.52
C SER A 6 22.69 7.43 19.00
N THR A 7 22.34 8.66 18.59
CA THR A 7 21.15 8.93 17.79
C THR A 7 21.42 8.38 16.39
N GLN A 8 21.48 7.07 16.27
CA GLN A 8 21.63 6.42 14.98
C GLN A 8 20.23 6.39 14.38
N THR A 9 19.98 7.35 13.49
CA THR A 9 18.74 7.43 12.71
C THR A 9 18.49 6.07 12.05
N ASN A 10 17.27 5.54 12.20
CA ASN A 10 16.87 4.30 11.55
C ASN A 10 17.16 4.40 10.04
N PRO A 11 18.04 3.54 9.50
CA PRO A 11 18.49 3.65 8.11
C PRO A 11 17.34 3.47 7.11
N LEU A 12 16.25 2.82 7.50
CA LEU A 12 15.06 2.69 6.66
C LEU A 12 14.28 4.00 6.58
N VAL A 13 14.20 4.75 7.68
CA VAL A 13 13.58 6.09 7.69
C VAL A 13 14.42 7.06 6.86
N GLU A 14 15.75 6.96 6.95
CA GLU A 14 16.67 7.74 6.12
C GLU A 14 16.46 7.45 4.62
N ILE A 15 16.34 6.18 4.23
CA ILE A 15 16.03 5.79 2.84
C ILE A 15 14.72 6.41 2.34
N ILE A 16 13.71 6.50 3.21
CA ILE A 16 12.39 7.02 2.83
C ILE A 16 12.39 8.54 2.70
N THR A 17 13.13 9.24 3.56
CA THR A 17 13.06 10.70 3.71
C THR A 17 14.17 11.46 2.98
N SER A 18 15.23 10.77 2.54
CA SER A 18 16.37 11.41 1.90
C SER A 18 16.02 11.96 0.51
N ASP A 19 16.48 13.19 0.26
CA ASP A 19 16.46 13.83 -1.05
C ASP A 19 17.65 13.39 -1.93
N VAL A 20 18.61 12.64 -1.38
CA VAL A 20 19.80 12.16 -2.10
C VAL A 20 19.50 10.81 -2.76
N ASP A 21 19.61 10.77 -4.09
CA ASP A 21 19.30 9.58 -4.90
C ASP A 21 20.07 8.34 -4.47
N GLU A 22 21.37 8.47 -4.15
CA GLU A 22 22.21 7.35 -3.74
C GLU A 22 21.78 6.74 -2.40
N VAL A 23 21.16 7.54 -1.53
CA VAL A 23 20.62 7.06 -0.24
C VAL A 23 19.21 6.51 -0.45
N ARG A 24 18.37 7.25 -1.17
CA ARG A 24 16.98 6.90 -1.43
C ARG A 24 16.83 5.62 -2.25
N ASN A 25 17.71 5.37 -3.21
CA ASN A 25 17.59 4.23 -4.12
C ASN A 25 18.29 2.96 -3.61
N ARG A 26 18.70 2.94 -2.33
CA ARG A 26 19.25 1.74 -1.69
C ARG A 26 18.18 0.65 -1.56
N SER A 27 18.57 -0.58 -1.83
CA SER A 27 17.69 -1.74 -1.63
C SER A 27 17.48 -2.02 -0.15
N LEU A 28 16.30 -2.53 0.23
CA LEU A 28 16.08 -3.03 1.59
C LEU A 28 17.09 -4.11 1.95
N ASP A 29 17.40 -5.00 1.00
CA ASP A 29 18.33 -6.10 1.23
C ASP A 29 19.72 -5.61 1.68
N SER A 30 20.19 -4.48 1.13
CA SER A 30 21.46 -3.87 1.55
C SER A 30 21.47 -3.40 3.01
N VAL A 31 20.29 -3.10 3.59
CA VAL A 31 20.15 -2.63 4.96
C VAL A 31 19.78 -3.78 5.90
N CYS A 32 18.83 -4.62 5.53
CA CYS A 32 18.29 -5.67 6.37
C CYS A 32 19.07 -6.99 6.28
N GLY A 33 19.84 -7.21 5.21
CA GLY A 33 20.41 -8.53 4.87
C GLY A 33 21.31 -9.13 5.96
N ASN A 34 22.14 -8.31 6.61
CA ASN A 34 23.13 -8.76 7.60
C ASN A 34 22.80 -8.35 9.05
N VAL A 35 21.58 -7.87 9.29
CA VAL A 35 21.17 -7.39 10.62
C VAL A 35 20.59 -8.53 11.44
N GLU A 36 20.87 -8.55 12.75
CA GLU A 36 20.28 -9.53 13.68
C GLU A 36 18.77 -9.34 13.83
N LEU A 37 18.05 -10.40 14.23
CA LEU A 37 16.58 -10.33 14.35
C LEU A 37 16.11 -9.21 15.30
N ALA A 38 16.78 -9.04 16.44
CA ALA A 38 16.41 -8.02 17.42
C ALA A 38 16.45 -6.60 16.81
N THR A 39 17.56 -6.26 16.17
CA THR A 39 17.74 -4.96 15.51
C THR A 39 16.81 -4.79 14.31
N LEU A 40 16.52 -5.86 13.57
CA LEU A 40 15.52 -5.80 12.49
C LEU A 40 14.12 -5.47 13.02
N LEU A 41 13.75 -6.00 14.19
CA LEU A 41 12.48 -5.70 14.84
C LEU A 41 12.45 -4.30 15.46
N GLU A 42 13.57 -3.80 15.98
CA GLU A 42 13.71 -2.39 16.40
C GLU A 42 13.50 -1.44 15.22
N PHE A 43 14.12 -1.73 14.07
CA PHE A 43 13.89 -0.97 12.85
C PHE A 43 12.44 -1.00 12.39
N ALA A 44 11.77 -2.15 12.52
CA ALA A 44 10.35 -2.29 12.19
C ALA A 44 9.45 -1.52 13.15
N ASP A 45 9.74 -1.51 14.45
CA ASP A 45 8.97 -0.77 15.45
C ASP A 45 9.06 0.75 15.23
N GLU A 46 10.26 1.27 15.04
CA GLU A 46 10.48 2.68 14.73
C GLU A 46 9.81 3.08 13.40
N LEU A 47 9.83 2.17 12.41
CA LEU A 47 9.19 2.40 11.12
C LEU A 47 7.65 2.35 11.21
N ASP A 48 7.09 1.50 12.10
CA ASP A 48 5.66 1.50 12.42
C ASP A 48 5.22 2.84 13.02
N GLN A 49 5.98 3.36 13.97
CA GLN A 49 5.74 4.68 14.57
C GLN A 49 5.85 5.79 13.51
N PHE A 50 6.84 5.72 12.63
CA PHE A 50 7.07 6.70 11.58
C PHE A 50 5.89 6.82 10.61
N TRP A 51 5.33 5.72 10.08
CA TRP A 51 4.22 5.83 9.12
C TRP A 51 2.93 6.33 9.78
N ARG A 52 2.74 6.07 11.09
CA ARG A 52 1.59 6.58 11.84
C ARG A 52 1.67 8.08 12.06
N ALA A 53 2.88 8.62 12.27
CA ALA A 53 3.12 10.03 12.50
C ALA A 53 3.30 10.86 11.22
N SER A 54 3.72 10.24 10.12
CA SER A 54 4.00 10.96 8.87
C SER A 54 2.73 11.51 8.22
N GLU A 55 2.75 12.80 7.88
CA GLU A 55 1.69 13.43 7.08
C GLU A 55 1.89 13.22 5.57
N ASN A 56 3.12 12.94 5.14
CA ASN A 56 3.44 12.70 3.74
C ASN A 56 2.98 11.30 3.32
N LEU A 57 2.05 11.24 2.35
CA LEU A 57 1.48 10.00 1.83
C LEU A 57 2.53 9.02 1.32
N TYR A 58 3.52 9.51 0.56
CA TYR A 58 4.55 8.68 -0.03
C TYR A 58 5.41 8.04 1.06
N HIS A 59 5.82 8.82 2.07
CA HIS A 59 6.54 8.29 3.22
C HIS A 59 5.76 7.18 3.93
N ARG A 60 4.46 7.38 4.15
CA ARG A 60 3.59 6.38 4.80
C ARG A 60 3.53 5.09 3.99
N VAL A 61 3.23 5.20 2.70
CA VAL A 61 3.09 4.04 1.80
C VAL A 61 4.40 3.27 1.70
N ARG A 62 5.51 3.98 1.52
CA ARG A 62 6.83 3.36 1.42
C ARG A 62 7.22 2.65 2.71
N ALA A 63 6.97 3.27 3.87
CA ALA A 63 7.17 2.64 5.17
C ALA A 63 6.33 1.36 5.34
N MET A 64 5.05 1.37 4.96
CA MET A 64 4.19 0.19 5.03
C MET A 64 4.68 -0.94 4.10
N PHE A 65 5.13 -0.63 2.89
CA PHE A 65 5.73 -1.65 2.01
C PHE A 65 7.05 -2.17 2.54
N PHE A 66 7.87 -1.33 3.17
CA PHE A 66 9.10 -1.75 3.82
C PHE A 66 8.79 -2.71 4.99
N LEU A 67 7.83 -2.38 5.84
CA LEU A 67 7.34 -3.25 6.92
C LEU A 67 6.83 -4.59 6.39
N SER A 68 6.04 -4.55 5.31
CA SER A 68 5.56 -5.76 4.64
C SER A 68 6.71 -6.63 4.16
N ALA A 69 7.72 -6.04 3.51
CA ALA A 69 8.89 -6.75 3.00
C ALA A 69 9.78 -7.30 4.13
N ILE A 70 9.98 -6.55 5.20
CA ILE A 70 10.72 -7.00 6.40
C ILE A 70 10.07 -8.24 6.97
N HIS A 71 8.76 -8.19 7.22
CA HIS A 71 8.03 -9.30 7.79
C HIS A 71 7.89 -10.51 6.85
N ARG A 72 7.90 -10.29 5.53
CA ARG A 72 7.77 -11.36 4.53
C ARG A 72 9.08 -12.05 4.19
N PHE A 73 10.17 -11.29 4.08
CA PHE A 73 11.41 -11.76 3.45
C PHE A 73 12.62 -11.73 4.37
N HIS A 74 12.67 -10.81 5.34
CA HIS A 74 13.86 -10.64 6.19
C HIS A 74 13.70 -11.26 7.57
N ALA A 75 12.52 -11.15 8.20
CA ALA A 75 12.28 -11.75 9.51
C ALA A 75 12.26 -13.29 9.47
N PRO A 76 11.58 -13.97 8.51
CA PRO A 76 11.44 -15.42 8.54
C PRO A 76 12.76 -16.20 8.48
N THR A 77 13.78 -15.68 7.78
CA THR A 77 15.08 -16.36 7.68
C THR A 77 15.86 -16.38 9.00
N ARG A 78 15.43 -15.60 9.98
CA ARG A 78 16.04 -15.49 11.32
C ARG A 78 15.19 -16.12 12.42
N LEU A 79 13.96 -16.54 12.08
CA LEU A 79 13.09 -17.26 13.00
C LEU A 79 13.50 -18.73 13.02
N THR A 80 13.56 -19.32 14.21
CA THR A 80 13.86 -20.75 14.35
C THR A 80 12.58 -21.58 14.17
N ALA A 81 12.69 -22.86 13.82
CA ALA A 81 11.53 -23.75 13.61
C ALA A 81 10.57 -23.88 14.82
N GLN A 82 10.97 -23.43 16.02
CA GLN A 82 10.10 -23.35 17.20
C GLN A 82 9.09 -22.19 17.12
N HIS A 83 9.25 -21.29 16.15
CA HIS A 83 8.49 -20.06 16.00
C HIS A 83 7.36 -20.16 14.96
N ALA A 84 6.73 -21.33 14.75
CA ALA A 84 5.58 -21.40 13.85
C ALA A 84 4.45 -20.42 14.27
N GLY A 85 4.16 -20.36 15.59
CA GLY A 85 3.20 -19.42 16.20
C GLY A 85 1.76 -19.55 15.69
N LEU A 86 0.80 -19.04 16.45
CA LEU A 86 -0.60 -18.96 16.00
C LEU A 86 -0.99 -17.50 15.75
N ILE A 87 -1.72 -17.28 14.67
CA ILE A 87 -2.33 -15.97 14.37
C ILE A 87 -3.54 -15.80 15.31
N PRO A 88 -3.62 -14.70 16.09
CA PRO A 88 -4.79 -14.41 16.92
C PRO A 88 -6.06 -14.35 16.07
N PHE A 89 -7.12 -15.02 16.51
CA PHE A 89 -8.41 -15.03 15.81
C PHE A 89 -8.96 -13.61 15.59
N GLU A 90 -8.85 -12.73 16.60
CA GLU A 90 -9.28 -11.33 16.51
C GLU A 90 -8.57 -10.56 15.38
N SER A 91 -7.26 -10.75 15.22
CA SER A 91 -6.51 -10.15 14.12
C SER A 91 -6.99 -10.66 12.76
N TYR A 92 -7.26 -11.97 12.65
CA TYR A 92 -7.81 -12.55 11.43
C TYR A 92 -9.20 -11.97 11.09
N SER A 93 -10.06 -11.79 12.08
CA SER A 93 -11.35 -11.09 11.89
C SER A 93 -11.16 -9.66 11.39
N HIS A 94 -10.24 -8.89 11.98
CA HIS A 94 -9.92 -7.54 11.52
C HIS A 94 -9.43 -7.50 10.07
N LEU A 95 -8.60 -8.45 9.64
CA LEU A 95 -8.15 -8.56 8.25
C LEU A 95 -9.34 -8.77 7.29
N LEU A 96 -10.27 -9.67 7.63
CA LEU A 96 -11.46 -9.93 6.80
C LEU A 96 -12.38 -8.70 6.71
N GLU A 97 -12.47 -7.94 7.79
CA GLU A 97 -13.24 -6.69 7.87
C GLU A 97 -12.52 -5.49 7.25
N ARG A 98 -11.30 -5.68 6.71
CA ARG A 98 -10.41 -4.62 6.19
C ARG A 98 -10.05 -3.55 7.24
N ARG A 99 -10.04 -3.94 8.52
CA ARG A 99 -9.61 -3.15 9.67
C ARG A 99 -8.11 -3.35 9.91
N PHE A 100 -7.31 -3.00 8.92
CA PHE A 100 -5.88 -3.31 8.91
C PHE A 100 -5.09 -2.69 10.07
N PRO A 101 -5.32 -1.42 10.48
CA PRO A 101 -4.63 -0.86 11.64
C PRO A 101 -4.87 -1.67 12.92
N GLU A 102 -6.12 -2.06 13.19
CA GLU A 102 -6.46 -2.88 14.36
C GLU A 102 -5.88 -4.30 14.28
N ALA A 103 -5.82 -4.87 13.06
CA ALA A 103 -5.15 -6.13 12.82
C ALA A 103 -3.65 -6.04 13.18
N ILE A 104 -2.97 -4.98 12.72
CA ILE A 104 -1.54 -4.71 13.01
C ILE A 104 -1.33 -4.54 14.51
N ASP A 105 -2.13 -3.70 15.17
CA ASP A 105 -2.01 -3.43 16.61
C ASP A 105 -2.16 -4.72 17.43
N THR A 106 -3.12 -5.57 17.07
CA THR A 106 -3.35 -6.88 17.70
C THR A 106 -2.16 -7.82 17.51
N LEU A 107 -1.58 -7.85 16.31
CA LEU A 107 -0.42 -8.70 15.98
C LEU A 107 0.84 -8.22 16.69
N LEU A 108 1.13 -6.92 16.68
CA LEU A 108 2.29 -6.34 17.37
C LEU A 108 2.20 -6.54 18.89
N LYS A 109 1.01 -6.36 19.48
CA LYS A 109 0.77 -6.66 20.89
C LYS A 109 0.97 -8.15 21.20
N LYS A 110 0.59 -9.05 20.29
CA LYS A 110 0.87 -10.48 20.47
C LYS A 110 2.37 -10.76 20.37
N GLN A 111 3.05 -10.18 19.39
CA GLN A 111 4.49 -10.31 19.21
C GLN A 111 5.27 -9.82 20.43
N SER A 112 4.87 -8.71 21.05
CA SER A 112 5.54 -8.19 22.24
C SER A 112 5.41 -9.09 23.48
N THR A 113 4.36 -9.93 23.53
CA THR A 113 4.09 -10.81 24.68
C THR A 113 4.63 -12.22 24.49
N THR A 114 4.59 -12.77 23.27
CA THR A 114 5.01 -14.15 22.99
C THR A 114 6.30 -14.26 22.18
N GLY A 115 6.86 -13.13 21.76
CA GLY A 115 7.96 -13.08 20.80
C GLY A 115 7.48 -13.17 19.34
N PRO A 116 8.38 -12.94 18.38
CA PRO A 116 8.09 -13.02 16.95
C PRO A 116 7.84 -14.47 16.52
N SER A 117 7.04 -14.65 15.48
CA SER A 117 6.77 -15.98 14.90
C SER A 117 6.45 -15.90 13.42
N ASP A 118 6.60 -17.01 12.70
CA ASP A 118 6.30 -17.11 11.27
C ASP A 118 4.84 -16.75 11.00
N GLY A 119 3.91 -17.25 11.83
CA GLY A 119 2.50 -16.89 11.75
C GLY A 119 2.24 -15.40 11.93
N LEU A 120 2.83 -14.78 12.97
CA LEU A 120 2.70 -13.34 13.21
C LEU A 120 3.34 -12.52 12.10
N SER A 121 4.54 -12.89 11.65
CA SER A 121 5.26 -12.17 10.60
C SER A 121 4.51 -12.27 9.27
N SER A 122 3.97 -13.44 8.92
CA SER A 122 3.13 -13.61 7.73
C SER A 122 1.87 -12.74 7.79
N ALA A 123 1.19 -12.70 8.94
CA ALA A 123 0.00 -11.87 9.13
C ALA A 123 0.32 -10.37 9.10
N LEU A 124 1.42 -9.93 9.73
CA LEU A 124 1.90 -8.54 9.68
C LEU A 124 2.26 -8.13 8.26
N ALA A 125 2.97 -9.00 7.53
CA ALA A 125 3.33 -8.75 6.14
C ALA A 125 2.10 -8.48 5.27
N LEU A 126 1.05 -9.29 5.42
CA LEU A 126 -0.22 -9.12 4.72
C LEU A 126 -0.95 -7.84 5.17
N ALA A 127 -1.05 -7.60 6.48
CA ALA A 127 -1.77 -6.44 7.02
C ALA A 127 -1.17 -5.11 6.55
N TYR A 128 0.16 -4.97 6.59
CA TYR A 128 0.84 -3.78 6.08
C TYR A 128 0.71 -3.63 4.56
N HIS A 129 0.76 -4.73 3.81
CA HIS A 129 0.60 -4.73 2.36
C HIS A 129 -0.79 -4.20 1.96
N GLU A 130 -1.83 -4.77 2.57
CA GLU A 130 -3.22 -4.37 2.32
C GLU A 130 -3.48 -2.94 2.78
N LEU A 131 -2.92 -2.51 3.92
CA LEU A 131 -3.04 -1.12 4.36
C LEU A 131 -2.34 -0.13 3.41
N ALA A 132 -1.17 -0.49 2.86
CA ALA A 132 -0.48 0.33 1.87
C ALA A 132 -1.34 0.52 0.61
N PHE A 133 -1.93 -0.56 0.09
CA PHE A 133 -2.82 -0.50 -1.06
C PHE A 133 -4.12 0.25 -0.77
N GLN A 134 -4.73 0.02 0.39
CA GLN A 134 -5.93 0.75 0.82
C GLN A 134 -5.63 2.26 0.89
N THR A 135 -4.48 2.64 1.44
CA THR A 135 -4.02 4.03 1.54
C THR A 135 -3.83 4.67 0.16
N LEU A 136 -3.22 3.97 -0.79
CA LEU A 136 -3.10 4.42 -2.19
C LEU A 136 -4.48 4.56 -2.85
N ALA A 137 -5.35 3.56 -2.70
CA ALA A 137 -6.69 3.58 -3.27
C ALA A 137 -7.53 4.75 -2.73
N ASP A 138 -7.40 5.08 -1.44
CA ASP A 138 -8.10 6.20 -0.82
C ASP A 138 -7.57 7.55 -1.30
N GLN A 139 -6.26 7.67 -1.54
CA GLN A 139 -5.71 8.86 -2.19
C GLN A 139 -6.29 9.05 -3.59
N VAL A 140 -6.30 7.99 -4.40
CA VAL A 140 -6.85 8.04 -5.76
C VAL A 140 -8.32 8.44 -5.72
N ARG A 141 -9.13 7.80 -4.87
CA ARG A 141 -10.55 8.17 -4.69
C ARG A 141 -10.70 9.63 -4.29
N ARG A 142 -9.87 10.13 -3.38
CA ARG A 142 -9.90 11.53 -2.94
C ARG A 142 -9.61 12.48 -4.10
N SER A 143 -8.53 12.25 -4.83
CA SER A 143 -8.14 13.07 -5.98
C SER A 143 -9.26 13.13 -7.03
N VAL A 144 -9.77 11.97 -7.43
CA VAL A 144 -10.84 11.87 -8.43
C VAL A 144 -12.12 12.58 -7.97
N ARG A 145 -12.48 12.50 -6.68
CA ARG A 145 -13.66 13.18 -6.12
C ARG A 145 -13.53 14.70 -6.07
N THR A 146 -12.33 15.24 -5.88
CA THR A 146 -12.11 16.69 -5.74
C THR A 146 -12.29 17.45 -7.05
N VAL A 147 -12.08 16.79 -8.19
CA VAL A 147 -12.27 17.40 -9.51
C VAL A 147 -13.76 17.60 -9.79
N ARG A 148 -14.20 18.85 -9.96
CA ARG A 148 -15.61 19.20 -10.20
C ARG A 148 -16.22 18.41 -11.37
N GLY A 149 -15.46 18.20 -12.44
CA GLY A 149 -15.88 17.44 -13.63
C GLY A 149 -16.10 15.94 -13.38
N ASN A 150 -15.63 15.40 -12.26
CA ASN A 150 -15.71 13.97 -11.92
C ASN A 150 -16.83 13.66 -10.92
N GLN A 151 -17.46 14.68 -10.31
CA GLN A 151 -18.46 14.47 -9.25
C GLN A 151 -19.67 13.65 -9.70
N TRP A 152 -20.00 13.66 -11.00
CA TRP A 152 -21.10 12.85 -11.55
C TRP A 152 -20.89 11.34 -11.34
N MET A 153 -19.64 10.85 -11.33
CA MET A 153 -19.31 9.44 -11.14
C MET A 153 -19.69 8.92 -9.74
N PHE A 154 -19.82 9.81 -8.75
CA PHE A 154 -20.09 9.47 -7.35
C PHE A 154 -21.50 9.82 -6.88
N ARG A 155 -22.34 10.38 -7.77
CA ARG A 155 -23.71 10.82 -7.45
C ARG A 155 -24.79 9.82 -7.88
N ILE A 156 -24.40 8.65 -8.34
CA ILE A 156 -25.35 7.61 -8.79
C ILE A 156 -25.92 6.92 -7.55
N GLY A 157 -27.16 7.27 -7.21
CA GLY A 157 -27.91 6.65 -6.10
C GLY A 157 -28.62 5.38 -6.54
N HIS A 158 -29.34 5.43 -7.66
CA HIS A 158 -30.02 4.27 -8.24
C HIS A 158 -29.36 3.85 -9.57
N PRO A 159 -29.25 2.55 -9.89
CA PRO A 159 -28.67 2.10 -11.17
C PRO A 159 -29.32 2.72 -12.42
N ALA A 160 -30.61 3.06 -12.35
CA ALA A 160 -31.32 3.73 -13.44
C ALA A 160 -30.94 5.22 -13.63
N ASP A 161 -30.29 5.84 -12.64
CA ASP A 161 -29.77 7.21 -12.73
C ASP A 161 -28.45 7.27 -13.51
N HIS A 162 -27.85 6.11 -13.80
CA HIS A 162 -26.67 6.04 -14.62
C HIS A 162 -27.04 6.55 -16.03
N PRO A 163 -26.37 7.60 -16.57
CA PRO A 163 -26.69 8.14 -17.89
C PRO A 163 -26.12 7.24 -18.99
N LEU A 164 -26.45 5.94 -18.96
CA LEU A 164 -26.09 4.96 -19.97
C LEU A 164 -26.89 5.26 -21.23
N ARG A 165 -26.37 6.18 -22.05
CA ARG A 165 -26.91 6.49 -23.37
C ARG A 165 -25.99 5.91 -24.41
N PHE A 166 -26.52 5.01 -25.23
CA PHE A 166 -25.85 4.63 -26.46
C PHE A 166 -26.06 5.73 -27.49
N ARG A 167 -24.99 6.07 -28.21
CA ARG A 167 -25.10 6.88 -29.43
C ARG A 167 -25.97 6.10 -30.42
N PRO A 168 -27.08 6.66 -30.93
CA PRO A 168 -28.01 5.93 -31.81
C PRO A 168 -27.30 5.26 -32.99
N GLU A 169 -26.25 5.89 -33.50
CA GLU A 169 -25.41 5.41 -34.58
C GLU A 169 -24.81 4.03 -34.27
N LEU A 170 -24.47 3.73 -33.01
CA LEU A 170 -23.92 2.44 -32.57
C LEU A 170 -24.97 1.33 -32.52
N THR A 171 -26.25 1.69 -32.44
CA THR A 171 -27.37 0.73 -32.39
C THR A 171 -27.97 0.42 -33.76
N GLN A 172 -27.43 1.03 -34.83
CA GLN A 172 -27.95 0.88 -36.18
C GLN A 172 -27.03 -0.01 -37.00
N LYS A 173 -27.61 -0.97 -37.74
CA LYS A 173 -26.86 -1.79 -38.69
C LYS A 173 -26.60 -1.00 -39.97
N ASN A 174 -25.43 -1.20 -40.56
CA ASN A 174 -25.13 -0.71 -41.90
C ASN A 174 -25.88 -1.54 -42.96
N ALA A 175 -25.76 -1.14 -44.23
CA ALA A 175 -26.42 -1.80 -45.36
C ALA A 175 -26.05 -3.30 -45.52
N SER A 176 -24.92 -3.72 -44.96
CA SER A 176 -24.45 -5.12 -44.96
C SER A 176 -24.93 -5.91 -43.73
N GLY A 177 -25.75 -5.31 -42.85
CA GLY A 177 -26.29 -5.95 -41.66
C GLY A 177 -25.37 -5.93 -40.43
N ASN A 178 -24.22 -5.26 -40.50
CA ASN A 178 -23.22 -5.21 -39.44
C ASN A 178 -23.38 -3.93 -38.59
N TYR A 179 -23.13 -4.03 -37.29
CA TYR A 179 -23.02 -2.85 -36.42
C TYR A 179 -21.67 -2.12 -36.64
N PRO A 180 -21.58 -0.82 -36.33
CA PRO A 180 -20.31 -0.10 -36.35
C PRO A 180 -19.29 -0.74 -35.40
N ILE A 181 -18.03 -0.84 -35.86
CA ILE A 181 -16.91 -1.28 -35.03
C ILE A 181 -16.27 -0.04 -34.40
N LEU A 182 -16.24 0.02 -33.08
CA LEU A 182 -15.50 1.04 -32.35
C LEU A 182 -14.01 0.68 -32.33
N THR A 183 -13.16 1.66 -32.63
CA THR A 183 -11.71 1.55 -32.45
C THR A 183 -11.27 2.66 -31.52
N GLU A 184 -10.59 2.28 -30.45
CA GLU A 184 -9.94 3.21 -29.53
C GLU A 184 -8.52 3.53 -30.06
N GLN A 185 -8.21 4.81 -30.25
CA GLN A 185 -6.91 5.29 -30.77
C GLN A 185 -6.12 6.10 -29.74
N THR A 186 -6.39 5.91 -28.45
CA THR A 186 -5.63 6.52 -27.35
C THR A 186 -4.48 5.61 -26.93
N SER A 187 -3.35 6.21 -26.57
CA SER A 187 -2.11 5.52 -26.17
C SER A 187 -2.23 4.74 -24.85
N VAL A 188 -3.29 5.00 -24.08
CA VAL A 188 -3.68 4.25 -22.89
C VAL A 188 -5.14 3.86 -23.08
N ARG A 189 -5.49 2.58 -22.82
CA ARG A 189 -6.88 2.12 -22.75
C ARG A 189 -7.62 2.99 -21.74
N MET A 190 -8.35 3.99 -22.20
CA MET A 190 -9.35 4.67 -21.43
C MET A 190 -10.58 3.78 -21.48
N ASP A 191 -10.62 2.79 -20.60
CA ASP A 191 -11.90 2.23 -20.19
C ASP A 191 -12.83 3.41 -19.80
N PHE A 192 -14.14 3.34 -20.04
CA PHE A 192 -15.02 4.48 -19.73
C PHE A 192 -15.06 4.84 -18.22
N SER A 193 -14.40 4.02 -17.38
CA SER A 193 -14.14 4.16 -15.94
C SER A 193 -12.72 4.69 -15.59
N HIS A 194 -11.86 4.94 -16.58
CA HIS A 194 -10.41 5.08 -16.42
C HIS A 194 -9.94 6.46 -15.94
N SER A 195 -10.84 7.46 -15.88
CA SER A 195 -10.56 8.75 -15.22
C SER A 195 -10.27 8.58 -13.72
N GLY A 196 -10.63 7.44 -13.13
CA GLY A 196 -10.28 7.09 -11.76
C GLY A 196 -8.89 6.47 -11.59
N TRP A 197 -8.27 5.95 -12.65
CA TRP A 197 -7.10 5.07 -12.53
C TRP A 197 -5.80 5.74 -12.98
N SER A 198 -5.85 6.85 -13.72
CA SER A 198 -4.65 7.56 -14.16
C SER A 198 -3.85 8.18 -13.00
N ASP A 199 -4.48 8.46 -11.85
CA ASP A 199 -3.79 8.97 -10.67
C ASP A 199 -2.86 7.95 -10.00
N ILE A 200 -2.98 6.65 -10.31
CA ILE A 200 -2.00 5.68 -9.85
C ILE A 200 -0.64 5.89 -10.49
N PHE A 201 -0.60 6.49 -11.70
CA PHE A 201 0.66 6.87 -12.34
C PHE A 201 1.32 8.06 -11.63
N PHE A 202 0.55 9.02 -11.10
CA PHE A 202 1.11 10.09 -10.25
C PHE A 202 1.67 9.57 -8.92
N LEU A 203 1.19 8.42 -8.44
CA LEU A 203 1.75 7.74 -7.27
C LEU A 203 3.00 6.91 -7.59
N GLY A 204 3.17 6.49 -8.85
CA GLY A 204 4.38 5.82 -9.35
C GLY A 204 5.45 6.77 -9.89
N MET A 205 5.10 8.03 -10.18
CA MET A 205 6.07 9.10 -10.44
C MET A 205 6.63 9.56 -9.09
N ASP A 206 7.65 8.84 -8.65
CA ASP A 206 8.48 9.18 -7.51
C ASP A 206 9.02 10.61 -7.69
N PHE A 207 8.67 11.55 -6.80
CA PHE A 207 9.13 12.95 -6.81
C PHE A 207 9.15 13.61 -8.20
N PRO A 208 8.00 14.00 -8.79
CA PRO A 208 8.04 14.77 -10.04
C PRO A 208 8.81 16.06 -9.79
N ALA A 209 9.87 16.28 -10.57
CA ALA A 209 10.74 17.45 -10.52
C ALA A 209 9.98 18.77 -10.72
#